data_AF-A0A956RRU7-F1
#
_entry.id   AF-A0A956RRU7-F1
#
_cell.length_a   1.000
_cell.length_b   1.000
_cell.length_c   1.000
_cell.angle_alpha   90.00
_cell.angle_beta   90.00
_cell.angle_gamma   90.00
#
_symmetry.space_group_name_H-M   'P 1'
#
loop_
_entity.id
_entity.type
_entity.pdbx_description
1 polymer ?
#
loop_
_entity_poly.entity_id
_entity_poly.type
_entity_poly.pdbx_seq_one_letter_code
_entity_poly.pdbx_strand_id
1 'polypeptide(L)'
;WYAVARLMARARYYPGTPPGVTRMWHNMYGSTYGSVRGSKTNANGMARSPETGYQSLFRTGSHQSCTRGWLKPTWMTDSLTVKGLLGQAITQGFVPDVHCPTGAPRESIVKISRAEAGGEDGTGIWRPARLGMRPTYESPLLKRYLGGEFVHRT
;
A
#
# COMPACT_ATOMS: atom_id res chain seq x y z
N TRP A 1 19.33 0.66 -8.47
CA TRP A 1 18.70 -0.26 -7.51
C TRP A 1 17.64 0.45 -6.64
N TYR A 2 17.93 1.64 -6.10
CA TYR A 2 17.04 2.37 -5.16
C TYR A 2 15.59 2.61 -5.64
N ALA A 3 15.37 2.91 -6.92
CA ALA A 3 14.04 3.25 -7.45
C ALA A 3 13.06 2.07 -7.51
N VAL A 4 13.51 0.82 -7.58
CA VAL A 4 12.58 -0.33 -7.54
C VAL A 4 12.20 -0.68 -6.11
N ALA A 5 13.03 -0.29 -5.13
CA ALA A 5 12.87 -0.63 -3.72
C ALA A 5 12.40 0.52 -2.82
N ARG A 6 12.14 1.72 -3.36
CA ARG A 6 11.59 2.85 -2.60
C ARG A 6 10.17 3.16 -3.04
N LEU A 7 9.23 3.03 -2.10
CA LEU A 7 7.84 3.37 -2.33
C LEU A 7 7.67 4.87 -2.61
N MET A 8 6.95 5.17 -3.69
CA MET A 8 6.35 6.48 -3.95
C MET A 8 4.85 6.31 -4.17
N ALA A 9 4.04 7.03 -3.39
CA ALA A 9 2.59 6.96 -3.45
C ALA A 9 1.96 8.34 -3.21
N ARG A 10 0.70 8.49 -3.62
CA ARG A 10 -0.10 9.68 -3.32
C ARG A 10 -0.58 9.61 -1.86
N ALA A 11 -0.24 10.63 -1.08
CA ALA A 11 -0.71 10.77 0.28
C ALA A 11 -2.19 11.20 0.30
N ARG A 12 -2.95 10.63 1.25
CA ARG A 12 -4.36 10.93 1.48
C ARG A 12 -4.51 11.28 2.96
N TYR A 13 -4.94 12.51 3.24
CA TYR A 13 -5.36 12.87 4.59
C TYR A 13 -6.66 12.14 4.94
N TYR A 14 -6.70 11.56 6.14
CA TYR A 14 -7.87 10.92 6.72
C TYR A 14 -7.88 11.21 8.23
N PRO A 15 -8.86 11.97 8.74
CA PRO A 15 -8.87 12.42 10.14
C PRO A 15 -9.03 11.28 11.15
N GLY A 16 -9.49 10.10 10.72
CA GLY A 16 -9.61 8.93 11.59
C GLY A 16 -8.30 8.14 11.78
N THR A 17 -7.19 8.53 11.15
CA THR A 17 -5.89 7.91 11.42
C THR A 17 -5.20 8.62 12.58
N PRO A 18 -4.83 7.93 13.67
CA PRO A 18 -4.10 8.54 14.78
C PRO A 18 -2.76 9.17 14.34
N PRO A 19 -2.30 10.25 15.00
CA PRO A 19 -0.97 10.78 14.80
C PRO A 19 0.13 9.72 14.99
N GLY A 20 1.19 9.80 14.20
CA GLY A 20 2.30 8.83 14.24
C GLY A 20 2.02 7.50 13.50
N VAL A 21 0.77 7.26 13.08
CA VAL A 21 0.39 6.07 12.31
C VAL A 21 0.11 6.44 10.86
N THR A 22 0.57 5.60 9.94
CA THR A 22 0.17 5.66 8.53
C THR A 22 -0.49 4.36 8.14
N ARG A 23 -1.41 4.41 7.17
CA ARG A 23 -2.07 3.23 6.62
C ARG A 23 -1.91 3.22 5.11
N MET A 24 -1.60 2.05 4.59
CA MET A 24 -1.61 1.78 3.17
C MET A 24 -2.37 0.49 2.90
N TRP A 25 -3.24 0.52 1.91
CA TRP A 25 -3.93 -0.67 1.44
C TRP A 25 -2.94 -1.59 0.71
N HIS A 26 -3.09 -2.90 0.93
CA HIS A 26 -2.29 -3.90 0.25
C HIS A 26 -2.65 -3.94 -1.24
N ASN A 27 -1.78 -3.41 -2.09
CA ASN A 27 -1.99 -3.29 -3.52
C ASN A 27 -1.19 -4.35 -4.28
N MET A 28 -1.80 -5.02 -5.25
CA MET A 28 -1.21 -6.20 -5.88
C MET A 28 -0.01 -5.88 -6.81
N TYR A 29 -0.09 -4.80 -7.59
CA TYR A 29 0.90 -4.51 -8.65
C TYR A 29 2.00 -3.56 -8.19
N GLY A 30 3.08 -4.12 -7.65
CA GLY A 30 4.32 -3.40 -7.32
C GLY A 30 5.14 -3.00 -8.55
N SER A 31 6.02 -2.01 -8.40
CA SER A 31 6.91 -1.58 -9.48
C SER A 31 7.98 -2.63 -9.81
N THR A 32 8.26 -2.81 -11.10
CA THR A 32 9.37 -3.58 -11.65
C THR A 32 10.38 -2.65 -12.33
N TYR A 33 11.55 -3.17 -12.73
CA TYR A 33 12.51 -2.41 -13.53
C TYR A 33 11.87 -1.81 -14.80
N GLY A 34 11.04 -2.60 -15.48
CA GLY A 34 10.33 -2.17 -16.69
C GLY A 34 9.31 -1.08 -16.40
N SER A 35 8.48 -1.20 -15.36
CA SER A 35 7.49 -0.16 -15.04
C SER A 35 8.14 1.13 -14.52
N VAL A 36 9.26 1.04 -13.78
CA VAL A 36 10.04 2.22 -13.36
C VAL A 36 10.62 2.92 -14.58
N ARG A 37 11.17 2.19 -15.55
CA ARG A 37 11.63 2.76 -16.83
C ARG A 37 10.47 3.44 -17.55
N GLY A 38 9.35 2.75 -17.70
CA GLY A 38 8.12 3.27 -18.31
C GLY A 38 7.65 4.57 -17.66
N SER A 39 7.67 4.67 -16.33
CA SER A 39 7.26 5.89 -15.63
C SER A 39 8.09 7.14 -15.98
N LYS A 40 9.31 6.95 -16.50
CA LYS A 40 10.22 8.03 -16.91
C LYS A 40 10.18 8.30 -18.41
N THR A 41 9.92 7.28 -19.22
CA THR A 41 10.02 7.35 -20.68
C THR A 41 8.68 7.51 -21.38
N ASN A 42 7.58 7.06 -20.77
CA ASN A 42 6.25 7.19 -21.35
C ASN A 42 5.85 8.66 -21.35
N ALA A 43 5.34 9.17 -22.48
CA ALA A 43 4.95 10.56 -22.63
C ALA A 43 3.90 11.03 -21.60
N ASN A 44 3.05 10.11 -21.13
CA ASN A 44 2.02 10.36 -20.12
C ASN A 44 2.46 10.01 -18.68
N GLY A 45 3.73 9.63 -18.47
CA GLY A 45 4.27 9.26 -17.15
C GLY A 45 3.73 7.95 -16.56
N MET A 46 2.98 7.15 -17.33
CA MET A 46 2.43 5.88 -16.84
C MET A 46 3.53 4.89 -16.48
N ALA A 47 3.41 4.25 -15.31
CA ALA A 47 4.31 3.18 -14.89
C ALA A 47 4.01 1.84 -15.61
N ARG A 48 4.12 1.83 -16.94
CA ARG A 48 3.88 0.68 -17.81
C ARG A 48 5.18 0.25 -18.48
N SER A 49 5.58 -1.01 -18.32
CA SER A 49 6.77 -1.55 -19.01
C SER A 49 6.56 -1.51 -20.52
N PRO A 50 7.47 -0.89 -21.28
CA PRO A 50 7.38 -0.88 -22.74
C PRO A 50 7.66 -2.26 -23.36
N GLU A 51 8.39 -3.14 -22.65
CA GLU A 51 8.74 -4.47 -23.15
C GLU A 51 7.63 -5.49 -22.91
N THR A 52 6.98 -5.46 -21.74
CA THR A 52 6.02 -6.49 -21.31
C THR A 52 4.58 -6.00 -21.22
N GLY A 53 4.36 -4.68 -21.29
CA GLY A 53 3.05 -4.08 -21.05
C GLY A 53 2.59 -4.09 -19.60
N TYR A 54 3.38 -4.65 -18.65
CA TYR A 54 3.03 -4.71 -17.23
C TYR A 54 2.79 -3.31 -16.65
N GLN A 55 1.62 -3.12 -16.03
CA GLN A 55 1.23 -1.87 -15.39
C GLN A 55 1.39 -1.96 -13.87
N SER A 56 2.28 -1.14 -13.33
CA SER A 56 2.41 -0.97 -11.89
C SER A 56 1.40 0.06 -11.37
N LEU A 57 0.88 -0.14 -10.16
CA LEU A 57 0.09 0.89 -9.46
C LEU A 57 0.97 2.01 -8.88
N PHE A 58 2.28 1.78 -8.80
CA PHE A 58 3.27 2.71 -8.27
C PHE A 58 4.29 3.10 -9.34
N ARG A 59 4.77 4.33 -9.31
CA ARG A 59 5.93 4.74 -10.11
C ARG A 59 7.22 4.06 -9.64
N THR A 60 7.37 3.91 -8.33
CA THR A 60 8.49 3.24 -7.69
C THR A 60 8.05 2.42 -6.48
N GLY A 61 8.70 1.28 -6.25
CA GLY A 61 8.45 0.42 -5.10
C GLY A 61 7.05 -0.17 -5.00
N SER A 62 6.68 -0.51 -3.78
CA SER A 62 5.37 -0.98 -3.35
C SER A 62 5.25 -0.82 -1.84
N HIS A 63 4.09 -1.07 -1.25
CA HIS A 63 3.96 -1.15 0.21
C HIS A 63 4.91 -2.21 0.81
N GLN A 64 5.16 -3.31 0.10
CA GLN A 64 6.12 -4.33 0.56
C GLN A 64 7.56 -3.85 0.55
N SER A 65 7.89 -2.82 -0.23
CA SER A 65 9.22 -2.20 -0.21
C SER A 65 9.55 -1.53 1.13
N CYS A 66 8.54 -1.22 1.93
CA CYS A 66 8.71 -0.67 3.27
C CYS A 66 8.83 -1.75 4.36
N THR A 67 8.69 -3.03 3.99
CA THR A 67 8.65 -4.14 4.94
C THR A 67 9.94 -4.93 4.92
N ARG A 68 10.25 -5.57 6.05
CA ARG A 68 11.30 -6.58 6.14
C ARG A 68 10.76 -7.74 6.97
N GLY A 69 10.89 -8.95 6.44
CA GLY A 69 10.55 -10.15 7.19
C GLY A 69 11.45 -10.28 8.42
N TRP A 70 10.85 -10.53 9.58
CA TRP A 70 11.57 -10.92 10.78
C TRP A 70 11.12 -12.32 11.19
N LEU A 71 12.02 -13.29 10.97
CA LEU A 71 11.72 -14.69 11.27
C LEU A 71 11.91 -14.92 12.77
N LYS A 72 10.83 -15.32 13.45
CA LYS A 72 10.85 -15.61 14.88
C LYS A 72 11.54 -16.95 15.12
N PRO A 73 12.64 -17.03 15.90
CA PRO A 73 13.30 -18.29 16.21
C PRO A 73 12.39 -19.33 16.87
N THR A 74 11.40 -18.88 17.63
CA THR A 74 10.40 -19.76 18.27
C THR A 74 9.51 -20.50 17.26
N TRP A 75 9.46 -20.08 15.99
CA TRP A 75 8.73 -20.76 14.91
C TRP A 75 9.66 -21.60 14.01
N MET A 76 10.92 -21.78 14.44
CA MET A 76 11.97 -22.55 13.76
C MET A 76 12.46 -23.73 14.59
N THR A 77 11.72 -24.12 15.64
CA THR A 77 12.13 -25.21 16.53
C THR A 77 11.73 -26.57 15.95
N ASP A 78 12.71 -27.42 15.66
CA ASP A 78 12.46 -28.79 15.21
C ASP A 78 12.00 -29.73 16.32
N SER A 79 12.09 -29.31 17.59
CA SER A 79 11.69 -30.10 18.74
C SER A 79 10.20 -29.99 19.10
N LEU A 80 9.44 -29.07 18.48
CA LEU A 80 8.04 -28.85 18.84
C LEU A 80 7.15 -29.97 18.30
N THR A 81 6.45 -30.67 19.18
CA THR A 81 5.41 -31.64 18.78
C THR A 81 4.16 -30.90 18.28
N VAL A 82 3.72 -31.20 17.07
CA VAL A 82 2.60 -30.54 16.41
C VAL A 82 1.68 -31.55 15.72
N LYS A 83 0.42 -31.18 15.53
CA LYS A 83 -0.52 -31.95 14.70
C LYS A 83 -0.32 -31.57 13.23
N GLY A 84 -0.29 -32.55 12.34
CA GLY A 84 -0.23 -32.29 10.90
C GLY A 84 -1.43 -31.45 10.39
N LEU A 85 -1.24 -30.77 9.27
CA LEU A 85 -2.23 -29.83 8.71
C LEU A 85 -3.62 -30.48 8.54
N LEU A 86 -3.66 -31.68 7.93
CA LEU A 86 -4.87 -32.47 7.72
C LEU A 86 -4.70 -33.85 8.35
N GLY A 87 -5.74 -34.34 9.04
CA GLY A 87 -5.73 -35.65 9.71
C GLY A 87 -5.45 -35.59 11.21
N GLN A 88 -5.08 -36.74 11.80
CA GLN A 88 -4.87 -36.92 13.25
C GLN A 88 -3.42 -37.28 13.62
N ALA A 89 -2.51 -37.29 12.63
CA ALA A 89 -1.12 -37.62 12.86
C ALA A 89 -0.43 -36.52 13.69
N ILE A 90 0.27 -36.94 14.73
CA ILE A 90 1.20 -36.12 15.49
C ILE A 90 2.58 -36.25 14.84
N THR A 91 3.23 -35.12 14.62
CA THR A 91 4.59 -35.00 14.10
C THR A 91 5.42 -34.06 14.98
N GLN A 92 6.65 -33.81 14.60
CA GLN A 92 7.57 -32.95 15.33
C GLN A 92 8.32 -32.04 14.35
N GLY A 93 8.50 -30.78 14.72
CA GLY A 93 9.25 -29.79 13.95
C GLY A 93 8.44 -29.17 12.81
N PHE A 94 9.12 -28.84 11.71
CA PHE A 94 8.56 -28.07 10.60
C PHE A 94 7.32 -28.72 9.98
N VAL A 95 6.24 -27.96 9.89
CA VAL A 95 5.02 -28.34 9.15
C VAL A 95 4.49 -27.13 8.40
N PRO A 96 4.38 -27.18 7.06
CA PRO A 96 3.84 -26.07 6.28
C PRO A 96 2.40 -25.75 6.72
N ASP A 97 2.08 -24.47 6.83
CA ASP A 97 0.78 -23.95 7.29
C ASP A 97 0.37 -24.35 8.73
N VAL A 98 1.28 -24.90 9.54
CA VAL A 98 1.05 -25.20 10.97
C VAL A 98 2.18 -24.67 11.85
N HIS A 99 3.42 -25.10 11.62
CA HIS A 99 4.61 -24.69 12.36
C HIS A 99 5.76 -24.41 11.41
N CYS A 100 5.82 -23.18 10.94
CA CYS A 100 6.87 -22.67 10.09
C CYS A 100 7.07 -21.18 10.32
N PRO A 101 8.23 -20.61 9.96
CA PRO A 101 8.44 -19.17 10.02
C PRO A 101 7.40 -18.44 9.19
N THR A 102 6.86 -17.34 9.72
CA THR A 102 6.08 -16.42 8.90
C THR A 102 6.83 -15.11 8.74
N GLY A 103 6.69 -14.51 7.57
CA GLY A 103 7.24 -13.20 7.28
C GLY A 103 6.36 -12.05 7.78
N ALA A 104 5.48 -12.28 8.75
CA ALA A 104 4.36 -11.40 9.11
C ALA A 104 4.79 -9.92 9.21
N PRO A 105 4.47 -9.08 8.19
CA PRO A 105 4.88 -7.70 8.15
C PRO A 105 3.81 -6.88 8.86
N ARG A 106 3.75 -6.93 10.19
CA ARG A 106 2.74 -6.16 10.92
C ARG A 106 3.23 -4.80 11.39
N GLU A 107 4.55 -4.59 11.43
CA GLU A 107 5.14 -3.37 11.94
C GLU A 107 6.32 -2.98 11.04
N SER A 108 6.25 -1.78 10.48
CA SER A 108 7.37 -1.19 9.74
C SER A 108 7.42 0.28 10.08
N ILE A 109 8.56 0.72 10.59
CA ILE A 109 8.80 2.13 10.90
C ILE A 109 9.44 2.74 9.67
N VAL A 110 8.78 3.75 9.10
CA VAL A 110 9.20 4.39 7.85
C VAL A 110 9.41 5.88 8.05
N LYS A 111 10.38 6.44 7.33
CA LYS A 111 10.51 7.89 7.15
C LYS A 111 9.73 8.30 5.90
N ILE A 112 8.74 9.18 6.08
CA ILE A 112 7.97 9.75 4.97
C ILE A 112 8.52 11.14 4.66
N SER A 113 8.82 11.40 3.40
CA SER A 113 9.21 12.72 2.89
C SER A 113 8.34 13.06 1.69
N ARG A 114 7.96 14.32 1.54
CA ARG A 114 7.29 14.80 0.33
C ARG A 114 8.21 14.59 -0.86
N ALA A 115 7.70 13.97 -1.92
CA ALA A 115 8.46 13.75 -3.14
C ALA A 115 8.21 14.85 -4.17
N GLU A 116 6.94 15.19 -4.44
CA GLU A 116 6.53 16.20 -5.41
C GLU A 116 5.11 16.71 -5.09
N ALA A 117 4.56 17.61 -5.93
CA ALA A 117 3.16 18.03 -5.83
C ALA A 117 2.19 16.92 -6.29
N GLY A 118 0.93 16.99 -5.86
CA GLY A 118 -0.02 15.89 -6.01
C GLY A 118 -0.94 15.95 -7.22
N GLY A 119 -0.92 17.06 -7.98
CA GLY A 119 -1.73 17.20 -9.19
C GLY A 119 -1.31 16.25 -10.30
N GLU A 120 -2.21 16.07 -11.27
CA GLU A 120 -2.02 15.15 -12.39
C GLU A 120 -0.94 15.65 -13.38
N ASP A 121 -0.78 16.96 -13.46
CA ASP A 121 0.25 17.70 -14.19
C ASP A 121 1.55 17.89 -13.39
N GLY A 122 1.64 17.29 -12.20
CA GLY A 122 2.78 17.48 -11.30
C GLY A 122 2.81 18.85 -10.61
N THR A 123 1.73 19.64 -10.69
CA THR A 123 1.60 20.91 -10.00
C THR A 123 0.40 20.92 -9.05
N GLY A 124 0.41 21.79 -8.04
CA GLY A 124 -0.75 22.00 -7.17
C GLY A 124 -1.28 20.76 -6.43
N ILE A 125 -2.59 20.78 -6.17
CA ILE A 125 -3.31 19.81 -5.34
C ILE A 125 -3.97 18.71 -6.18
N TRP A 126 -4.06 17.51 -5.61
CA TRP A 126 -4.71 16.36 -6.25
C TRP A 126 -6.20 16.62 -6.52
N ARG A 127 -6.71 16.17 -7.68
CA ARG A 127 -8.03 16.51 -8.23
C ARG A 127 -9.20 16.37 -7.23
N PRO A 128 -9.37 15.28 -6.46
CA PRO A 128 -10.46 15.18 -5.48
C PRO A 128 -10.39 16.21 -4.35
N ALA A 129 -9.20 16.61 -3.92
CA ALA A 129 -9.04 17.69 -2.94
C ALA A 129 -9.43 19.03 -3.58
N ARG A 130 -9.01 19.27 -4.83
CA ARG A 130 -9.40 20.46 -5.60
C ARG A 130 -10.91 20.60 -5.81
N LEU A 131 -11.60 19.48 -6.03
CA LEU A 131 -13.06 19.43 -6.17
C LEU A 131 -13.80 19.57 -4.82
N GLY A 132 -13.06 19.66 -3.72
CA GLY A 132 -13.62 19.75 -2.37
C GLY A 132 -14.36 18.51 -1.91
N MET A 133 -13.94 17.33 -2.37
CA MET A 133 -14.52 16.04 -2.01
C MET A 133 -13.77 15.36 -0.86
N ARG A 134 -12.97 16.10 -0.10
CA ARG A 134 -12.00 15.57 0.87
C ARG A 134 -12.10 16.33 2.19
N PRO A 135 -11.78 15.67 3.32
CA PRO A 135 -11.67 16.36 4.60
C PRO A 135 -10.77 17.59 4.48
N THR A 136 -11.16 18.69 5.12
CA THR A 136 -10.51 20.03 5.10
C THR A 136 -10.59 20.80 3.77
N TYR A 137 -11.27 20.29 2.76
CA TYR A 137 -11.47 20.94 1.46
C TYR A 137 -12.95 21.03 1.08
N GLU A 138 -13.88 20.76 2.00
CA GLU A 138 -15.29 20.49 1.70
C GLU A 138 -15.94 21.62 0.89
N SER A 139 -16.40 21.30 -0.32
CA SER A 139 -17.12 22.25 -1.15
C SER A 139 -18.49 22.59 -0.56
N PRO A 140 -19.10 23.73 -0.91
CA PRO A 140 -20.46 24.05 -0.47
C PRO A 140 -21.45 22.92 -0.80
N LEU A 141 -21.33 22.31 -1.99
CA LEU A 141 -22.14 21.17 -2.40
C LEU A 141 -21.98 19.97 -1.47
N LEU A 142 -20.74 19.60 -1.11
CA LEU A 142 -20.50 18.49 -0.19
C LEU A 142 -21.06 18.77 1.21
N LYS A 143 -20.94 20.00 1.70
CA LYS A 143 -21.52 20.39 3.00
C LYS A 143 -23.04 20.23 3.01
N ARG A 144 -23.73 20.68 1.96
CA ARG A 144 -25.18 20.49 1.80
C ARG A 144 -25.55 19.01 1.73
N TYR A 145 -24.75 18.20 1.03
CA TYR A 145 -24.95 16.75 0.96
C TYR A 145 -24.84 16.08 2.33
N LEU A 146 -23.79 16.39 3.09
CA LEU A 146 -23.60 15.87 4.44
C LEU A 146 -24.70 16.35 5.41
N GLY A 147 -25.27 17.53 5.17
CA GLY A 147 -26.43 18.05 5.91
C GLY A 147 -27.78 17.42 5.51
N GLY A 148 -27.81 16.53 4.51
CA GLY A 148 -29.05 15.89 4.04
C GLY A 148 -29.97 16.81 3.23
N GLU A 149 -29.48 17.95 2.74
CA GLU A 149 -30.31 18.98 2.10
C GLU A 149 -30.84 18.61 0.70
N PHE A 150 -30.44 17.45 0.15
CA PHE A 150 -30.94 16.93 -1.13
C PHE A 150 -32.17 16.03 -0.99
N VAL A 151 -32.60 15.76 0.24
CA VAL A 151 -33.82 14.97 0.49
C VAL A 151 -34.98 15.93 0.75
N HIS A 152 -36.00 15.86 -0.10
CA HIS A 152 -37.30 16.50 0.16
C HIS A 152 -38.28 15.46 0.70
N ARG A 153 -38.94 15.76 1.82
CA ARG A 153 -40.15 15.04 2.23
C ARG A 153 -41.29 15.46 1.32
N THR A 154 -41.78 14.53 0.52
CA THR A 154 -43.13 14.57 -0.08
C THR A 154 -44.18 14.35 0.99
#